data_AF-A0AAD4MP44-F1
#
_entry.id   AF-A0AAD4MP44-F1
#
_cell.length_a   1.000
_cell.length_b   1.000
_cell.length_c   1.000
_cell.angle_alpha   90.00
_cell.angle_beta   90.00
_cell.angle_gamma   90.00
#
_symmetry.space_group_name_H-M   'P 1'
#
loop_
_entity.id
_entity.type
_entity.pdbx_description
1 polymer ?
#
loop_
_entity_poly.entity_id
_entity_poly.type
_entity_poly.pdbx_seq_one_letter_code
_entity_poly.pdbx_strand_id
1 'polypeptide(L)'
;MGTKLSTSLEDWLHPEVSPRADRPTTFDPQAGFTKGRKERKMIATTEEMDRWQLPYGSRNYCAHHLIDVKKCQAKYAPFISHPCWDLMHVYEQCHYQEELVRVKEYERERRLLKRRQRKLAAARAAAEIPDESDNSANQKTE
;
A
#
# COMPACT_ATOMS: atom_id res chain seq x y z
N MET A 1 -3.67 1.79 14.37
CA MET A 1 -4.08 2.98 13.58
C MET A 1 -5.46 2.70 13.02
N GLY A 2 -6.53 3.20 13.65
CA GLY A 2 -7.90 3.01 13.16
C GLY A 2 -8.18 3.89 11.93
N THR A 3 -8.96 3.39 10.98
CA THR A 3 -9.46 4.19 9.85
C THR A 3 -10.31 5.35 10.39
N LYS A 4 -10.23 6.52 9.76
CA LYS A 4 -11.11 7.65 10.11
C LYS A 4 -12.58 7.24 9.91
N LEU A 5 -13.48 7.82 10.70
CA LEU A 5 -14.93 7.55 10.59
C LEU A 5 -15.46 7.80 9.17
N SER A 6 -14.93 8.82 8.48
CA SER A 6 -15.30 9.14 7.10
C SER A 6 -14.88 8.05 6.12
N THR A 7 -13.69 7.49 6.28
CA THR A 7 -13.22 6.38 5.45
C THR A 7 -14.03 5.11 5.69
N SER A 8 -14.35 4.79 6.94
CA SER A 8 -15.18 3.62 7.24
C SER A 8 -16.62 3.75 6.72
N LEU A 9 -17.19 4.96 6.77
CA LEU A 9 -18.52 5.23 6.18
C LEU A 9 -18.49 5.09 4.66
N GLU A 10 -17.47 5.65 4.00
CA GLU A 10 -17.30 5.48 2.55
C GLU A 10 -17.13 4.00 2.17
N ASP A 11 -16.34 3.24 2.93
CA ASP A 11 -16.07 1.84 2.65
C ASP A 11 -17.35 0.98 2.81
N TRP A 12 -18.25 1.37 3.71
CA TRP A 12 -19.55 0.71 3.89
C TRP A 12 -20.54 1.07 2.76
N LEU A 13 -20.63 2.35 2.39
CA LEU A 13 -21.53 2.83 1.32
C LEU A 13 -21.07 2.40 -0.07
N HIS A 14 -19.77 2.33 -0.30
CA HIS A 14 -19.14 2.09 -1.59
C HIS A 14 -18.08 0.98 -1.50
N PRO A 15 -18.49 -0.29 -1.32
CA PRO A 15 -17.58 -1.41 -1.18
C PRO A 15 -16.74 -1.69 -2.44
N GLU A 16 -17.15 -1.18 -3.60
CA GLU A 16 -16.41 -1.30 -4.86
C GLU A 16 -15.12 -0.48 -4.88
N VAL A 17 -15.04 0.53 -4.03
CA VAL A 17 -13.98 1.54 -4.02
C VAL A 17 -12.97 1.28 -2.90
N SER A 18 -13.35 0.50 -1.91
CA SER A 18 -12.51 0.16 -0.75
C SER A 18 -11.55 -0.99 -1.09
N PRO A 19 -10.22 -0.79 -0.94
CA PRO A 19 -9.26 -1.88 -1.10
C PRO A 19 -9.46 -2.96 -0.05
N ARG A 20 -9.41 -4.22 -0.47
CA ARG A 20 -9.55 -5.39 0.41
C ARG A 20 -8.19 -5.73 1.02
N ALA A 21 -8.14 -5.95 2.33
CA ALA A 21 -6.91 -6.37 3.02
C ALA A 21 -6.53 -7.85 2.78
N ASP A 22 -7.52 -8.69 2.47
CA ASP A 22 -7.33 -10.15 2.37
C ASP A 22 -6.62 -10.58 1.06
N ARG A 23 -6.54 -9.68 0.08
CA ARG A 23 -6.07 -9.98 -1.27
C ARG A 23 -4.91 -9.07 -1.64
N PRO A 24 -3.98 -9.52 -2.51
CA PRO A 24 -2.97 -8.64 -3.05
C PRO A 24 -3.62 -7.53 -3.88
N THR A 25 -2.88 -6.45 -4.08
CA THR A 25 -3.32 -5.29 -4.86
C THR A 25 -3.78 -5.69 -6.27
N THR A 26 -4.92 -5.15 -6.71
CA THR A 26 -5.57 -5.53 -7.97
C THR A 26 -4.86 -4.98 -9.22
N PHE A 27 -4.13 -3.87 -9.06
CA PHE A 27 -3.49 -3.17 -10.17
C PHE A 27 -2.01 -3.51 -10.26
N ASP A 28 -1.47 -3.52 -11.49
CA ASP A 28 -0.04 -3.70 -11.75
C ASP A 28 0.81 -2.70 -10.91
N PRO A 29 1.84 -3.18 -10.18
CA PRO A 29 2.77 -2.33 -9.45
C PRO A 29 3.45 -1.25 -10.28
N GLN A 30 3.65 -1.47 -11.59
CA GLN A 30 4.31 -0.50 -12.47
C GLN A 30 3.33 0.56 -13.03
N ALA A 31 2.02 0.33 -12.95
CA ALA A 31 1.02 1.24 -13.50
C ALA A 31 1.10 2.65 -12.89
N GLY A 32 1.32 3.66 -13.74
CA GLY A 32 1.41 5.06 -13.36
C GLY A 32 2.81 5.57 -13.01
N PHE A 33 3.84 4.71 -13.06
CA PHE A 33 5.23 5.12 -12.85
C PHE A 33 5.97 5.22 -14.20
N THR A 34 6.20 6.44 -14.69
CA THR A 34 6.86 6.66 -16.00
C THR A 34 8.33 6.25 -16.03
N LYS A 35 9.02 6.28 -14.88
CA LYS A 35 10.44 5.91 -14.75
C LYS A 35 10.65 4.54 -14.07
N GLY A 36 9.58 3.78 -13.86
CA GLY A 36 9.60 2.52 -13.09
C GLY A 36 9.68 2.74 -11.57
N ARG A 37 9.38 1.68 -10.80
CA ARG A 37 9.43 1.67 -9.34
C ARG A 37 10.80 1.18 -8.87
N LYS A 38 11.42 1.88 -7.91
CA LYS A 38 12.66 1.40 -7.26
C LYS A 38 12.35 0.21 -6.37
N GLU A 39 13.07 -0.89 -6.58
CA GLU A 39 12.98 -2.10 -5.74
C GLU A 39 13.60 -1.85 -4.36
N ARG A 40 12.98 -2.46 -3.34
CA ARG A 40 13.49 -2.43 -1.97
C ARG A 40 14.55 -3.51 -1.82
N LYS A 41 15.72 -3.14 -1.30
CA LYS A 41 16.81 -4.08 -1.05
C LYS A 41 16.76 -4.55 0.40
N MET A 42 16.84 -5.85 0.60
CA MET A 42 17.05 -6.44 1.92
C MET A 42 18.54 -6.35 2.26
N ILE A 43 18.87 -5.74 3.39
CA ILE A 43 20.25 -5.54 3.83
C ILE A 43 20.76 -6.73 4.64
N ALA A 44 19.94 -7.28 5.55
CA ALA A 44 20.30 -8.44 6.36
C ALA A 44 20.23 -9.74 5.53
N THR A 45 21.20 -10.61 5.75
CA THR A 45 21.20 -11.96 5.15
C THR A 45 20.29 -12.90 5.93
N THR A 46 19.80 -13.96 5.28
CA THR A 46 18.95 -14.99 5.94
C THR A 46 19.69 -15.70 7.07
N GLU A 47 20.97 -16.04 6.84
CA GLU A 47 21.82 -16.70 7.83
C GLU A 47 22.01 -15.85 9.10
N GLU A 48 22.13 -14.53 8.96
CA GLU A 48 22.21 -13.62 10.11
C GLU A 48 20.89 -13.57 10.89
N MET A 49 19.75 -13.56 10.21
CA MET A 49 18.43 -13.57 10.87
C MET A 49 18.19 -14.86 11.65
N ASP A 50 18.66 -15.99 11.13
CA ASP A 50 18.56 -17.30 11.80
C ASP A 50 19.53 -17.42 12.97
N ARG A 51 20.77 -16.92 12.83
CA ARG A 51 21.77 -16.89 13.92
C ARG A 51 21.26 -16.15 15.15
N TRP A 52 20.57 -15.02 14.94
CA TRP A 52 19.99 -14.23 16.02
C TRP A 52 18.56 -14.64 16.38
N GLN A 53 18.06 -15.75 15.82
CA GLN A 53 16.73 -16.32 16.10
C GLN A 53 15.64 -15.24 16.06
N LEU A 54 15.53 -14.52 14.95
CA LEU A 54 14.46 -13.53 14.78
C LEU A 54 13.11 -14.24 14.58
N PRO A 55 12.03 -13.80 15.26
CA PRO A 55 10.69 -14.31 15.00
C PRO A 55 10.27 -13.98 13.57
N TYR A 56 9.48 -14.86 12.95
CA TYR A 56 9.09 -14.72 11.54
C TYR A 56 8.46 -13.37 11.21
N GLY A 57 7.65 -12.81 12.11
CA GLY A 57 7.01 -11.50 11.90
C GLY A 57 7.98 -10.30 11.90
N SER A 58 9.19 -10.45 12.42
CA SER A 58 10.21 -9.39 12.44
C SER A 58 11.29 -9.57 11.37
N ARG A 59 11.16 -10.58 10.49
CA ARG A 59 12.07 -10.82 9.36
C ARG A 59 11.71 -9.94 8.16
N ASN A 60 11.57 -8.64 8.41
CA ASN A 60 11.19 -7.63 7.41
C ASN A 60 12.41 -6.87 6.88
N TYR A 61 12.19 -5.90 5.99
CA TYR A 61 13.26 -5.03 5.46
C TYR A 61 14.06 -4.32 6.56
N CYS A 62 13.47 -4.14 7.74
CA CYS A 62 14.08 -3.51 8.90
C CYS A 62 14.93 -4.45 9.80
N ALA A 63 15.03 -5.75 9.48
CA ALA A 63 15.64 -6.76 10.37
C ALA A 63 17.11 -6.47 10.75
N HIS A 64 17.85 -5.73 9.93
CA HIS A 64 19.24 -5.34 10.20
C HIS A 64 19.36 -4.51 11.49
N HIS A 65 18.47 -3.54 11.71
CA HIS A 65 18.46 -2.76 12.95
C HIS A 65 18.07 -3.59 14.18
N LEU A 66 17.17 -4.57 14.01
CA LEU A 66 16.79 -5.48 15.10
C LEU A 66 17.97 -6.36 15.55
N ILE A 67 18.80 -6.79 14.59
CA ILE A 67 20.03 -7.53 14.89
C ILE A 67 20.98 -6.66 15.71
N ASP A 68 21.11 -5.37 15.39
CA ASP A 68 21.98 -4.44 16.14
C ASP A 68 21.47 -4.19 17.56
N VAL A 69 20.15 -4.10 17.73
CA VAL A 69 19.52 -4.12 19.06
C VAL A 69 19.92 -5.39 19.81
N LYS A 70 19.70 -6.58 19.24
CA LYS A 70 20.01 -7.86 19.92
C LYS A 70 21.50 -7.97 20.28
N LYS A 71 22.40 -7.49 19.41
CA LYS A 71 23.84 -7.40 19.70
C LYS A 71 24.13 -6.50 20.91
N CYS A 72 23.47 -5.34 20.99
CA CYS A 72 23.60 -4.45 22.14
C CYS A 72 23.09 -5.11 23.42
N GLN A 73 21.92 -5.75 23.36
CA GLN A 73 21.33 -6.46 24.51
C GLN A 73 22.24 -7.58 25.03
N ALA A 74 22.88 -8.33 24.13
CA ALA A 74 23.84 -9.37 24.49
C ALA A 74 25.12 -8.82 25.16
N LYS A 75 25.56 -7.60 24.80
CA LYS A 75 26.76 -6.97 25.37
C LYS A 75 26.53 -6.39 26.76
N TYR A 76 25.36 -5.83 27.02
CA TYR A 76 25.04 -5.12 28.28
C TYR A 76 24.19 -5.94 29.26
N ALA A 77 23.96 -7.23 28.99
CA ALA A 77 23.28 -8.11 29.93
C ALA A 77 24.01 -8.13 31.28
N PRO A 78 23.33 -7.93 32.43
CA PRO A 78 21.87 -7.91 32.65
C PRO A 78 21.17 -6.54 32.55
N PHE A 79 21.89 -5.43 32.44
CA PHE A 79 21.35 -4.06 32.37
C PHE A 79 21.02 -3.64 30.93
N ILE A 80 20.06 -4.36 30.34
CA ILE A 80 19.76 -4.33 28.89
C ILE A 80 19.08 -3.02 28.44
N SER A 81 18.34 -2.38 29.35
CA SER A 81 17.34 -1.36 28.98
C SER A 81 17.96 -0.04 28.54
N HIS A 82 18.63 0.71 29.41
CA HIS A 82 19.09 2.07 29.13
C HIS A 82 20.14 2.23 28.01
N PRO A 83 21.18 1.37 27.87
CA PRO A 83 22.25 1.64 26.92
C PRO A 83 21.86 1.42 25.45
N CYS A 84 20.74 0.73 25.18
CA CYS A 84 20.34 0.34 23.83
C CYS A 84 19.16 1.18 23.26
N TRP A 85 18.73 2.25 23.92
CA TRP A 85 17.59 3.07 23.50
C TRP A 85 17.76 3.70 22.11
N ASP A 86 18.95 4.23 21.82
CA ASP A 86 19.20 4.86 20.52
C ASP A 86 19.03 3.87 19.36
N LEU A 87 19.50 2.63 19.55
CA LEU A 87 19.35 1.56 18.56
C LEU A 87 17.88 1.12 18.43
N MET A 88 17.14 1.11 19.53
CA MET A 88 15.69 0.83 19.51
C MET A 88 14.94 1.90 18.71
N HIS A 89 15.25 3.18 18.92
CA HIS A 89 14.60 4.27 18.17
C HIS A 89 14.89 4.22 16.67
N VAL A 90 16.12 3.85 16.28
CA VAL A 90 16.46 3.64 14.87
C VAL A 90 15.63 2.50 14.26
N TYR A 91 15.48 1.39 14.99
CA TYR A 91 14.63 0.28 14.58
C TYR A 91 13.15 0.69 14.44
N GLU A 92 12.61 1.40 15.42
CA GLU A 92 11.22 1.90 15.42
C GLU A 92 10.96 2.86 14.27
N GLN A 93 11.90 3.78 14.00
CA GLN A 93 11.79 4.74 12.90
C GLN A 93 11.73 4.03 11.55
N CYS A 94 12.57 3.01 11.37
CA CYS A 94 12.57 2.19 10.16
C CYS A 94 11.27 1.35 10.03
N HIS A 95 10.74 0.81 11.12
CA HIS A 95 9.42 0.16 11.15
C HIS A 95 8.28 1.11 10.77
N TYR A 96 8.31 2.33 11.30
CA TYR A 96 7.35 3.36 10.96
C TYR A 96 7.38 3.70 9.47
N GLN A 97 8.58 3.83 8.89
CA GLN A 97 8.73 4.05 7.45
C GLN A 97 8.21 2.88 6.61
N GLU A 98 8.39 1.63 7.05
CA GLU A 98 7.82 0.47 6.39
C GLU A 98 6.29 0.50 6.39
N GLU A 99 5.68 0.85 7.53
CA GLU A 99 4.23 0.96 7.66
C GLU A 99 3.67 2.08 6.76
N LEU A 100 4.37 3.22 6.67
CA LEU A 100 4.00 4.29 5.73
C LEU A 100 3.99 3.83 4.28
N VAL A 101 4.85 2.89 3.87
CA VAL A 101 4.82 2.31 2.52
C VAL A 101 3.52 1.52 2.31
N ARG A 102 3.09 0.73 3.29
CA ARG A 102 1.83 -0.05 3.21
C ARG A 102 0.60 0.85 3.14
N VAL A 103 0.58 1.93 3.93
CA VAL A 103 -0.49 2.95 3.86
C VAL A 103 -0.53 3.61 2.48
N LYS A 104 0.63 3.93 1.89
CA LYS A 104 0.69 4.49 0.52
C LYS A 104 0.18 3.51 -0.53
N GLU A 105 0.44 2.22 -0.38
CA GLU A 105 -0.08 1.19 -1.29
C GLU A 105 -1.60 1.06 -1.19
N TYR A 106 -2.16 1.07 0.02
CA TYR A 106 -3.59 1.09 0.26
C TYR A 106 -4.26 2.32 -0.38
N GLU A 107 -3.72 3.52 -0.13
CA GLU A 107 -4.26 4.74 -0.74
C GLU A 107 -4.15 4.75 -2.27
N ARG A 108 -3.05 4.21 -2.81
CA ARG A 108 -2.86 4.07 -4.26
C ARG A 108 -3.97 3.23 -4.86
N GLU A 109 -4.23 2.04 -4.29
CA GLU A 109 -5.28 1.15 -4.79
C GLU A 109 -6.65 1.82 -4.70
N ARG A 110 -6.97 2.46 -3.57
CA ARG A 110 -8.25 3.16 -3.37
C ARG A 110 -8.46 4.24 -4.44
N ARG A 111 -7.43 5.04 -4.73
CA ARG A 111 -7.51 6.10 -5.77
C ARG A 111 -7.65 5.52 -7.17
N LEU A 112 -7.00 4.39 -7.46
CA LEU A 112 -7.13 3.71 -8.75
C LEU A 112 -8.53 3.10 -8.93
N LEU A 113 -9.14 2.53 -7.88
CA LEU A 113 -10.53 2.07 -7.90
C LEU A 113 -11.49 3.23 -8.15
N LYS A 114 -11.35 4.36 -7.42
CA LYS A 114 -12.14 5.59 -7.68
C LYS A 114 -12.01 6.05 -9.14
N ARG A 115 -10.79 6.03 -9.70
CA ARG A 115 -10.54 6.41 -11.09
C ARG A 115 -11.20 5.44 -12.07
N ARG A 116 -11.14 4.12 -11.80
CA ARG A 116 -11.79 3.09 -12.62
C ARG A 116 -13.30 3.31 -12.64
N GLN A 117 -13.93 3.53 -11.48
CA GLN A 117 -15.36 3.78 -11.37
C GLN A 117 -15.77 5.03 -12.16
N ARG A 118 -15.02 6.14 -12.06
CA ARG A 118 -15.27 7.36 -12.85
C ARG A 118 -15.19 7.12 -14.35
N LYS A 119 -14.19 6.36 -14.82
CA LYS A 119 -14.05 6.02 -16.25
C LYS A 119 -15.19 5.14 -16.74
N LEU A 120 -15.63 4.17 -15.94
CA LEU A 120 -16.77 3.31 -16.27
C LEU A 120 -18.06 4.12 -16.34
N ALA A 121 -18.29 5.04 -15.39
CA ALA A 121 -19.45 5.93 -15.42
C ALA A 121 -19.45 6.85 -16.65
N ALA A 122 -18.30 7.44 -16.99
CA ALA A 122 -18.16 8.27 -18.19
C ALA A 122 -18.37 7.46 -19.49
N ALA A 123 -17.87 6.23 -19.56
CA ALA A 123 -18.09 5.35 -20.71
C ALA A 123 -19.55 4.93 -20.87
N ARG A 124 -20.25 4.67 -19.75
CA ARG A 124 -21.70 4.39 -19.75
C ARG A 124 -22.49 5.61 -20.23
N ALA A 125 -22.21 6.79 -19.68
CA ALA A 125 -22.85 8.03 -20.11
C ALA A 125 -22.61 8.34 -21.59
N ALA A 126 -21.39 8.08 -22.11
CA ALA A 126 -21.09 8.25 -23.53
C ALA A 126 -21.81 7.25 -24.43
N ALA A 127 -22.05 6.01 -23.96
CA ALA A 127 -22.80 4.99 -24.68
C ALA A 127 -24.32 5.24 -24.68
N GLU A 128 -24.82 6.01 -23.71
CA GLU A 128 -26.24 6.36 -23.56
C GLU A 128 -26.66 7.61 -24.35
N ILE A 129 -25.75 8.28 -25.07
CA ILE A 129 -26.10 9.37 -26.00
C ILE A 129 -26.61 8.72 -27.30
N PRO A 130 -27.92 8.78 -27.62
CA PRO A 130 -28.41 8.29 -28.90
C PRO A 130 -27.90 9.21 -30.03
N ASP A 131 -27.36 8.62 -31.09
CA ASP A 131 -26.95 9.34 -32.29
C ASP A 131 -28.18 10.05 -32.91
N GLU A 132 -28.21 11.39 -32.84
CA GLU A 132 -29.26 12.27 -33.36
C GLU A 132 -29.31 12.31 -34.91
N SER A 133 -28.74 11.33 -35.62
CA SER A 133 -28.60 11.33 -37.09
C SER A 133 -29.72 10.62 -37.87
N ASP A 134 -30.61 9.88 -37.21
CA ASP A 134 -31.61 9.04 -37.92
C ASP A 134 -32.90 9.78 -38.33
N ASN A 135 -33.07 11.06 -37.96
CA ASN A 135 -34.30 11.83 -38.25
C ASN A 135 -34.23 12.74 -39.49
N SER A 136 -33.16 12.69 -40.30
CA SER A 136 -33.03 13.51 -41.51
C SER A 136 -33.56 12.85 -42.80
N ALA A 137 -34.02 11.59 -42.74
CA ALA A 137 -34.52 10.86 -43.92
C ALA A 137 -36.02 11.02 -44.21
N ASN A 138 -36.82 11.61 -43.29
CA ASN A 138 -38.29 11.66 -43.42
C ASN A 138 -38.88 13.05 -43.74
N GLN A 139 -38.09 14.00 -44.25
CA GLN A 139 -38.59 15.34 -44.65
C GLN A 139 -38.57 15.62 -46.16
N LYS A 140 -38.54 14.57 -47.01
CA LYS A 140 -38.63 14.72 -48.48
C LYS A 140 -39.72 13.84 -49.10
N THR A 141 -40.96 14.02 -48.65
CA THR A 141 -42.15 13.66 -49.42
C THR A 141 -43.26 14.64 -49.04
N GLU A 142 -43.40 15.69 -49.83
CA GLU A 142 -44.65 16.39 -50.23
C GLU A 142 -44.31 17.61 -51.09
#